data_AF-A0A7C3QYX7-F1
#
_entry.id   AF-A0A7C3QYX7-F1
#
_cell.length_a   1.000
_cell.length_b   1.000
_cell.length_c   1.000
_cell.angle_alpha   90.00
_cell.angle_beta   90.00
_cell.angle_gamma   90.00
#
_symmetry.space_group_name_H-M   'P 1'
#
loop_
_entity.id
_entity.type
_entity.pdbx_description
1 polymer ?
#
loop_
_entity_poly.entity_id
_entity_poly.type
_entity_poly.pdbx_seq_one_letter_code
_entity_poly.pdbx_strand_id
1 'polypeptide(L)'
;MSWQSRIITLITPVKLSIAFLIIYFGVFLAFIARYDFNPTSLIRFGHYYIEQNEELTPSGAIRFHGNEANGGNGYDGQIFYYYARTMFIPGVWPDGFSNAYRAPRAGYPLIAGVFSIFGSHGVVAGMIASQFMLILAGILSIYYLLPDHKKYLSIFLLFSPFQLQSFLVLTSDSIVAGLILCGAAVFFARELGRSEKYAPLAWFPFALAVLTKESSLFFLFPFGLYVFFKKDWKRSFVVLCSLIPFFAWQFYLREAHGMIPAGVLKIFLSPLDGVIGTMKELFFYLATFSLKPSFL
;
A
#
# COMPACT_ATOMS: atom_id res chain seq x y z
N MET A 1 5.54 29.87 -28.28
CA MET A 1 5.49 28.72 -27.36
C MET A 1 4.52 29.03 -26.23
N SER A 2 3.44 28.26 -26.08
CA SER A 2 2.51 28.42 -24.95
C SER A 2 3.19 28.03 -23.64
N TRP A 3 2.76 28.59 -22.50
CA TRP A 3 3.31 28.26 -21.18
C TRP A 3 3.30 26.75 -20.88
N GLN A 4 2.26 26.04 -21.33
CA GLN A 4 2.14 24.59 -21.25
C GLN A 4 3.29 23.86 -21.97
N SER A 5 3.69 24.32 -23.16
CA SER A 5 4.80 23.70 -23.92
C SER A 5 6.15 23.80 -23.20
N ARG A 6 6.38 24.87 -22.42
CA ARG A 6 7.61 25.04 -21.63
C ARG A 6 7.64 24.14 -20.40
N ILE A 7 6.50 23.93 -19.73
CA ILE A 7 6.40 23.02 -18.58
C ILE A 7 6.60 21.56 -19.00
N ILE A 8 6.05 21.17 -20.14
CA ILE A 8 6.20 19.79 -20.66
C ILE A 8 7.67 19.48 -20.94
N THR A 9 8.45 20.42 -21.50
CA THR A 9 9.90 20.24 -21.71
C THR A 9 10.72 20.15 -20.41
N LEU A 10 10.16 20.64 -19.30
CA LEU A 10 10.82 20.54 -17.99
C LEU A 10 10.59 19.19 -17.31
N ILE A 11 9.58 18.42 -17.72
CA ILE A 11 9.17 17.19 -17.03
C ILE A 11 9.46 15.99 -17.92
N THR A 12 10.61 15.37 -17.66
CA THR A 12 11.05 14.13 -18.30
C THR A 12 11.11 13.01 -17.27
N PRO A 13 11.05 11.72 -17.69
CA PRO A 13 11.20 10.59 -16.78
C PRO A 13 12.48 10.69 -15.94
N VAL A 14 13.60 11.06 -16.55
CA VAL A 14 14.89 11.23 -15.87
C VAL A 14 14.82 12.29 -14.79
N LYS A 15 14.26 13.47 -15.09
CA LYS A 15 14.11 14.56 -14.12
C LYS A 15 13.15 14.20 -12.99
N LEU A 16 12.06 13.49 -13.30
CA LEU A 16 11.13 12.97 -12.29
C LEU A 16 11.82 11.97 -11.36
N SER A 17 12.62 11.05 -11.90
CA SER A 17 13.39 10.09 -11.09
C SER A 17 14.41 10.79 -10.19
N ILE A 18 15.14 11.76 -10.73
CA ILE A 18 16.11 12.55 -9.93
C ILE A 18 15.37 13.33 -8.83
N ALA A 19 14.27 14.00 -9.15
CA ALA A 19 13.47 14.73 -8.17
C ALA A 19 12.91 13.80 -7.09
N PHE A 20 12.40 12.63 -7.49
CA PHE A 20 11.96 11.58 -6.57
C PHE A 20 13.07 11.15 -5.62
N LEU A 21 14.26 10.84 -6.14
CA LEU A 21 15.40 10.46 -5.31
C LEU A 21 15.74 11.57 -4.32
N ILE A 22 15.88 12.82 -4.77
CA ILE A 22 16.20 13.95 -3.88
C ILE A 22 15.13 14.11 -2.78
N ILE A 23 13.86 14.09 -3.15
CA ILE A 23 12.75 14.33 -2.21
C ILE A 23 12.56 13.16 -1.26
N TYR A 24 12.33 11.95 -1.77
CA TYR A 24 12.02 10.79 -0.92
C TYR A 24 13.24 10.33 -0.13
N PHE A 25 14.44 10.35 -0.71
CA PHE A 25 15.66 10.02 0.04
C PHE A 25 16.00 11.12 1.05
N GLY A 26 15.84 12.40 0.68
CA GLY A 26 16.02 13.52 1.60
C GLY A 26 15.07 13.46 2.79
N VAL A 27 13.77 13.19 2.55
CA VAL A 27 12.78 13.03 3.62
C VAL A 27 13.04 11.77 4.44
N PHE A 28 13.41 10.66 3.80
CA PHE A 28 13.83 9.43 4.48
C PHE A 28 14.96 9.71 5.47
N LEU A 29 16.05 10.32 5.01
CA LEU A 29 17.21 10.67 5.84
C LEU A 29 16.84 11.65 6.96
N ALA A 30 16.10 12.71 6.65
CA ALA A 30 15.66 13.70 7.62
C ALA A 30 14.74 13.11 8.70
N PHE A 31 13.95 12.10 8.34
CA PHE A 31 13.08 11.39 9.28
C PHE A 31 13.90 10.48 10.21
N ILE A 32 14.73 9.60 9.65
CA ILE A 32 15.51 8.64 10.48
C ILE A 32 16.61 9.33 11.29
N ALA A 33 17.07 10.51 10.88
CA ALA A 33 18.03 11.32 11.65
C ALA A 33 17.51 11.68 13.05
N ARG A 34 16.18 11.69 13.26
CA ARG A 34 15.55 11.89 14.59
C ARG A 34 15.66 10.67 15.50
N TYR A 35 16.12 9.56 14.96
CA TYR A 35 16.20 8.25 15.61
C TYR A 35 17.60 7.64 15.39
N ASP A 36 18.65 8.47 15.45
CA ASP A 36 20.05 8.06 15.28
C ASP A 36 20.31 7.26 13.99
N PHE A 37 19.65 7.68 12.90
CA PHE A 37 19.68 7.03 11.59
C PHE A 37 19.18 5.57 11.59
N ASN A 38 18.36 5.18 12.58
CA ASN A 38 17.78 3.85 12.66
C ASN A 38 16.51 3.73 11.77
N PRO A 39 16.55 2.91 10.69
CA PRO A 39 15.44 2.81 9.75
C PRO A 39 14.22 2.05 10.30
N THR A 40 14.38 1.32 11.42
CA THR A 40 13.25 0.64 12.09
C THR A 40 12.19 1.63 12.59
N SER A 41 12.54 2.90 12.78
CA SER A 41 11.61 3.98 13.13
C SER A 41 10.44 4.11 12.14
N LEU A 42 10.64 3.76 10.87
CA LEU A 42 9.61 3.80 9.83
C LEU A 42 8.58 2.68 9.96
N ILE A 43 8.91 1.58 10.65
CA ILE A 43 7.97 0.48 10.88
C ILE A 43 6.97 0.86 11.98
N ARG A 44 7.38 1.76 12.89
CA ARG A 44 6.60 2.17 14.07
C ARG A 44 6.22 0.95 14.92
N PHE A 45 7.22 0.21 15.39
CA PHE A 45 6.97 -0.92 16.28
C PHE A 45 6.37 -0.46 17.61
N GLY A 46 5.22 -1.01 17.94
CA GLY A 46 4.58 -0.83 19.23
C GLY A 46 5.21 -1.69 20.30
N HIS A 47 5.38 -1.11 21.50
CA HIS A 47 5.96 -1.82 22.64
C HIS A 47 5.33 -3.20 22.89
N TYR A 48 4.00 -3.27 22.98
CA TYR A 48 3.25 -4.52 23.18
C TYR A 48 3.55 -5.60 22.11
N TYR A 49 3.64 -5.20 20.84
CA TYR A 49 3.90 -6.15 19.76
C TYR A 49 5.35 -6.62 19.72
N ILE A 50 6.29 -5.81 20.21
CA ILE A 50 7.69 -6.23 20.37
C ILE A 50 7.77 -7.29 21.46
N GLU A 51 7.12 -7.10 22.61
CA GLU A 51 7.16 -8.07 23.71
C GLU A 51 6.63 -9.45 23.30
N GLN A 52 5.64 -9.48 22.42
CA GLN A 52 5.07 -10.73 21.90
C GLN A 52 5.89 -11.37 20.79
N ASN A 53 6.78 -10.62 20.13
CA ASN A 53 7.49 -11.07 18.94
C ASN A 53 9.00 -10.77 19.04
N GLU A 54 9.57 -10.82 20.25
CA GLU A 54 10.92 -10.32 20.54
C GLU A 54 11.98 -10.98 19.65
N GLU A 55 11.86 -12.29 19.41
CA GLU A 55 12.78 -13.05 18.54
C GLU A 55 12.70 -12.65 17.07
N LEU A 56 11.57 -12.07 16.63
CA LEU A 56 11.36 -11.63 15.25
C LEU A 56 11.75 -10.16 15.04
N THR A 57 11.76 -9.36 16.11
CA THR A 57 12.08 -7.93 16.08
C THR A 57 13.58 -7.70 15.79
N PRO A 58 13.97 -6.71 14.96
CA PRO A 58 15.38 -6.36 14.80
C PRO A 58 16.00 -5.90 16.12
N SER A 59 17.24 -6.32 16.37
CA SER A 59 18.02 -5.79 17.49
C SER A 59 18.16 -4.27 17.38
N GLY A 60 17.95 -3.57 18.50
CA GLY A 60 17.98 -2.11 18.56
C GLY A 60 16.80 -1.42 17.85
N ALA A 61 15.69 -2.13 17.58
CA ALA A 61 14.51 -1.50 16.99
C ALA A 61 13.96 -0.35 17.84
N ILE A 62 13.56 0.74 17.18
CA ILE A 62 12.93 1.88 17.85
C ILE A 62 11.55 1.48 18.34
N ARG A 63 11.34 1.59 19.66
CA ARG A 63 10.10 1.22 20.35
C ARG A 63 9.22 2.44 20.53
N PHE A 64 7.97 2.34 20.10
CA PHE A 64 6.96 3.39 20.30
C PHE A 64 6.01 3.00 21.43
N HIS A 65 6.01 3.81 22.47
CA HIS A 65 5.01 3.78 23.54
C HIS A 65 3.85 4.68 23.13
N GLY A 66 2.65 4.12 23.00
CA GLY A 66 1.44 4.91 22.78
C GLY A 66 0.40 4.63 23.86
N ASN A 67 -0.85 5.01 23.60
CA ASN A 67 -1.92 4.88 24.57
C ASN A 67 -2.44 3.42 24.63
N GLU A 68 -2.00 2.71 25.67
CA GLU A 68 -2.35 1.31 25.95
C GLU A 68 -3.87 1.09 26.01
N ALA A 69 -4.64 2.09 26.46
CA ALA A 69 -6.09 2.00 26.62
C ALA A 69 -6.85 1.88 25.28
N ASN A 70 -6.25 2.27 24.15
CA ASN A 70 -6.87 2.24 22.83
C ASN A 70 -6.15 1.32 21.84
N GLY A 71 -5.38 0.35 22.34
CA GLY A 71 -4.55 -0.54 21.50
C GLY A 71 -3.45 0.19 20.72
N GLY A 72 -3.16 1.43 21.10
CA GLY A 72 -2.25 2.33 20.40
C GLY A 72 -0.81 2.04 20.78
N ASN A 73 -0.23 0.97 20.24
CA ASN A 73 1.21 0.75 20.27
C ASN A 73 1.63 0.45 18.82
N GLY A 74 2.22 1.46 18.15
CA GLY A 74 2.75 1.34 16.80
C GLY A 74 1.78 1.69 15.66
N TYR A 75 2.13 1.33 14.42
CA TYR A 75 1.32 1.58 13.21
C TYR A 75 1.23 0.34 12.32
N ASP A 76 0.39 0.37 11.28
CA ASP A 76 0.14 -0.78 10.40
C ASP A 76 1.42 -1.35 9.74
N GLY A 77 2.51 -0.59 9.65
CA GLY A 77 3.81 -1.05 9.14
C GLY A 77 4.38 -2.27 9.88
N GLN A 78 4.21 -2.33 11.21
CA GLN A 78 4.68 -3.46 12.01
C GLN A 78 3.97 -4.78 11.66
N ILE A 79 2.70 -4.70 11.26
CA ILE A 79 1.91 -5.86 10.85
C ILE A 79 2.56 -6.45 9.61
N PHE A 80 2.79 -5.63 8.58
CA PHE A 80 3.42 -6.07 7.34
C PHE A 80 4.84 -6.60 7.59
N TYR A 81 5.59 -5.97 8.49
CA TYR A 81 6.92 -6.45 8.88
C TYR A 81 6.87 -7.86 9.47
N TYR A 82 6.05 -8.10 10.48
CA TYR A 82 6.04 -9.38 11.17
C TYR A 82 5.52 -10.52 10.28
N TYR A 83 4.48 -10.28 9.47
CA TYR A 83 4.08 -11.28 8.46
C TYR A 83 5.16 -11.48 7.39
N ALA A 84 5.92 -10.47 7.00
CA ALA A 84 7.05 -10.63 6.08
C ALA A 84 8.18 -11.47 6.71
N ARG A 85 8.40 -11.31 8.01
CA ARG A 85 9.41 -12.06 8.76
C ARG A 85 9.10 -13.54 8.83
N THR A 86 7.84 -13.90 8.99
CA THR A 86 7.42 -15.29 9.15
C THR A 86 6.93 -15.93 7.84
N MET A 87 6.79 -15.15 6.75
CA MET A 87 6.22 -15.58 5.46
C MET A 87 6.76 -16.92 4.94
N PHE A 88 8.06 -17.15 5.10
CA PHE A 88 8.75 -18.33 4.57
C PHE A 88 9.21 -19.30 5.68
N ILE A 89 8.71 -19.12 6.91
CA ILE A 89 9.01 -19.99 8.05
C ILE A 89 7.78 -20.86 8.31
N PRO A 90 7.81 -22.17 7.97
CA PRO A 90 6.65 -23.03 8.13
C PRO A 90 6.15 -23.08 9.58
N GLY A 91 4.85 -22.88 9.76
CA GLY A 91 4.18 -23.00 11.06
C GLY A 91 4.40 -21.83 12.03
N VAL A 92 5.17 -20.81 11.65
CA VAL A 92 5.41 -19.63 12.50
C VAL A 92 4.54 -18.47 12.05
N TRP A 93 3.81 -17.88 12.99
CA TRP A 93 2.93 -16.74 12.76
C TRP A 93 3.21 -15.67 13.81
N PRO A 94 3.00 -14.39 13.46
CA PRO A 94 3.23 -13.33 14.40
C PRO A 94 2.08 -13.21 15.40
N ASP A 95 2.44 -13.00 16.66
CA ASP A 95 1.50 -12.91 17.77
C ASP A 95 0.94 -11.50 17.94
N GLY A 96 -0.27 -11.44 18.50
CA GLY A 96 -0.94 -10.18 18.83
C GLY A 96 -1.79 -9.56 17.72
N PHE A 97 -1.70 -10.08 16.50
CA PHE A 97 -2.48 -9.56 15.36
C PHE A 97 -3.76 -10.38 15.12
N SER A 98 -4.83 -9.69 14.72
CA SER A 98 -6.04 -10.38 14.26
C SER A 98 -5.75 -11.14 12.96
N ASN A 99 -5.54 -12.44 13.11
CA ASN A 99 -5.24 -13.35 12.02
C ASN A 99 -6.32 -13.34 10.93
N ALA A 100 -7.60 -13.25 11.30
CA ALA A 100 -8.72 -13.22 10.35
C ALA A 100 -8.74 -11.97 9.44
N TYR A 101 -8.21 -10.84 9.89
CA TYR A 101 -8.24 -9.57 9.14
C TYR A 101 -6.91 -9.19 8.50
N ARG A 102 -5.79 -9.52 9.14
CA ARG A 102 -4.45 -9.07 8.71
C ARG A 102 -3.69 -10.13 7.90
N ALA A 103 -3.82 -11.43 8.23
CA ALA A 103 -3.19 -12.50 7.45
C ALA A 103 -3.65 -12.59 5.98
N PRO A 104 -4.92 -12.27 5.63
CA PRO A 104 -5.37 -12.15 4.23
C PRO A 104 -4.51 -11.25 3.33
N ARG A 105 -3.84 -10.24 3.88
CA ARG A 105 -3.13 -9.19 3.14
C ARG A 105 -1.65 -9.51 2.97
N ALA A 106 -1.36 -10.63 2.31
CA ALA A 106 0.00 -11.14 2.15
C ALA A 106 0.84 -10.44 1.08
N GLY A 107 0.27 -9.60 0.21
CA GLY A 107 0.97 -9.10 -0.97
C GLY A 107 2.22 -8.26 -0.64
N TYR A 108 2.12 -7.27 0.25
CA TYR A 108 3.28 -6.50 0.67
C TYR A 108 4.27 -7.34 1.51
N PRO A 109 3.81 -8.14 2.48
CA PRO A 109 4.66 -9.11 3.17
C PRO A 109 5.40 -10.08 2.25
N LEU A 110 4.80 -10.50 1.14
CA LEU A 110 5.41 -11.43 0.18
C LEU A 110 6.60 -10.77 -0.53
N ILE A 111 6.43 -9.51 -0.96
CA ILE A 111 7.51 -8.75 -1.61
C ILE A 111 8.67 -8.51 -0.62
N ALA A 112 8.35 -7.99 0.57
CA ALA A 112 9.36 -7.66 1.57
C ALA A 112 10.02 -8.91 2.18
N GLY A 113 9.25 -10.00 2.30
CA GLY A 113 9.69 -11.26 2.89
C GLY A 113 10.81 -11.93 2.11
N VAL A 114 10.98 -11.63 0.82
CA VAL A 114 12.13 -12.15 0.02
C VAL A 114 13.46 -11.75 0.67
N PHE A 115 13.49 -10.59 1.34
CA PHE A 115 14.67 -10.08 2.04
C PHE A 115 14.85 -10.70 3.44
N SER A 116 13.95 -11.57 3.90
CA SER A 116 14.12 -12.30 5.16
C SER A 116 15.33 -13.22 5.18
N ILE A 117 15.86 -13.59 4.00
CA ILE A 117 17.15 -14.29 3.87
C ILE A 117 18.32 -13.50 4.49
N PHE A 118 18.18 -12.19 4.64
CA PHE A 118 19.14 -11.31 5.31
C PHE A 118 18.73 -10.98 6.76
N GLY A 119 17.86 -11.80 7.36
CA GLY A 119 17.41 -11.66 8.74
C GLY A 119 16.39 -10.53 8.97
N SER A 120 16.29 -10.12 10.24
CA SER A 120 15.30 -9.13 10.70
C SER A 120 15.49 -7.75 10.07
N HIS A 121 16.73 -7.27 9.98
CA HIS A 121 17.07 -6.02 9.28
C HIS A 121 16.92 -6.12 7.77
N GLY A 122 17.11 -7.32 7.20
CA GLY A 122 16.82 -7.60 5.79
C GLY A 122 15.39 -7.24 5.39
N VAL A 123 14.41 -7.66 6.19
CA VAL A 123 13.00 -7.31 5.94
C VAL A 123 12.75 -5.80 6.05
N VAL A 124 13.39 -5.09 6.97
CA VAL A 124 13.30 -3.61 7.05
C VAL A 124 13.75 -2.98 5.73
N ALA A 125 14.92 -3.40 5.23
CA ALA A 125 15.45 -2.94 3.95
C ALA A 125 14.53 -3.32 2.78
N GLY A 126 13.99 -4.55 2.78
CA GLY A 126 13.03 -5.01 1.78
C GLY A 126 11.75 -4.18 1.73
N MET A 127 11.19 -3.83 2.88
CA MET A 127 10.01 -2.95 2.98
C MET A 127 10.29 -1.56 2.41
N ILE A 128 11.43 -0.95 2.78
CA ILE A 128 11.85 0.38 2.29
C ILE A 128 12.11 0.34 0.79
N ALA A 129 12.88 -0.64 0.31
CA ALA A 129 13.22 -0.79 -1.10
C ALA A 129 11.97 -0.99 -1.95
N SER A 130 11.05 -1.85 -1.51
CA SER A 130 9.78 -2.10 -2.20
C SER A 130 8.94 -0.83 -2.35
N GLN A 131 8.85 -0.01 -1.29
CA GLN A 131 8.18 1.28 -1.35
C GLN A 131 8.87 2.20 -2.35
N PHE A 132 10.18 2.42 -2.22
CA PHE A 132 10.93 3.30 -3.13
C PHE A 132 10.72 2.90 -4.59
N MET A 133 10.88 1.61 -4.90
CA MET A 133 10.74 1.08 -6.25
C MET A 133 9.32 1.26 -6.78
N LEU A 134 8.29 0.90 -6.01
CA LEU A 134 6.91 0.95 -6.49
C LEU A 134 6.35 2.37 -6.55
N ILE A 135 6.78 3.28 -5.67
CA ILE A 135 6.43 4.70 -5.75
C ILE A 135 7.01 5.30 -7.03
N LEU A 136 8.31 5.10 -7.28
CA LEU A 136 8.95 5.59 -8.50
C LEU A 136 8.32 4.99 -9.74
N ALA A 137 8.13 3.66 -9.76
CA ALA A 137 7.50 2.97 -10.88
C ALA A 137 6.07 3.48 -11.11
N GLY A 138 5.31 3.77 -10.05
CA GLY A 138 3.98 4.39 -10.13
C GLY A 138 4.02 5.80 -10.74
N ILE A 139 4.95 6.65 -10.30
CA ILE A 139 5.15 8.02 -10.85
C ILE A 139 5.48 7.97 -12.34
N LEU A 140 6.37 7.07 -12.75
CA LEU A 140 6.73 6.90 -14.15
C LEU A 140 5.57 6.30 -14.96
N SER A 141 4.84 5.35 -14.38
CA SER A 141 3.67 4.73 -15.01
C SER A 141 2.58 5.75 -15.29
N ILE A 142 2.25 6.62 -14.33
CA ILE A 142 1.25 7.68 -14.55
C ILE A 142 1.74 8.71 -15.58
N TYR A 143 3.03 9.06 -15.58
CA TYR A 143 3.62 9.93 -16.62
C TYR A 143 3.39 9.36 -18.02
N TYR A 144 3.56 8.05 -18.19
CA TYR A 144 3.37 7.37 -19.47
C TYR A 144 1.91 7.07 -19.83
N LEU A 145 1.01 7.03 -18.85
CA LEU A 145 -0.44 6.90 -19.04
C LEU A 145 -1.09 8.22 -19.45
N LEU A 146 -0.53 9.35 -19.02
CA LEU A 146 -1.06 10.68 -19.32
C LEU A 146 -0.74 11.09 -20.77
N PRO A 147 -1.67 11.80 -21.45
CA PRO A 147 -1.37 12.39 -22.74
C PRO A 147 -0.30 13.47 -22.61
N ASP A 148 0.44 13.76 -23.69
CA ASP A 148 1.63 14.63 -23.66
C ASP A 148 1.39 15.98 -23.00
N HIS A 149 0.25 16.61 -23.29
CA HIS A 149 -0.13 17.91 -22.74
C HIS A 149 -0.49 17.88 -21.25
N LYS A 150 -0.65 16.71 -20.62
CA LYS A 150 -0.97 16.52 -19.21
C LYS A 150 0.11 15.79 -18.41
N LYS A 151 1.24 15.43 -19.03
CA LYS A 151 2.34 14.73 -18.36
C LYS A 151 2.82 15.40 -17.08
N TYR A 152 2.70 16.73 -17.00
CA TYR A 152 3.04 17.49 -15.79
C TYR A 152 2.22 17.09 -14.56
N LEU A 153 1.01 16.51 -14.73
CA LEU A 153 0.18 16.06 -13.63
C LEU A 153 0.80 14.88 -12.86
N SER A 154 1.79 14.18 -13.40
CA SER A 154 2.51 13.13 -12.66
C SER A 154 3.22 13.68 -11.42
N ILE A 155 3.53 14.98 -11.39
CA ILE A 155 4.13 15.66 -10.24
C ILE A 155 3.21 15.61 -9.00
N PHE A 156 1.89 15.55 -9.17
CA PHE A 156 0.99 15.44 -8.03
C PHE A 156 1.21 14.15 -7.23
N LEU A 157 1.61 13.06 -7.89
CA LEU A 157 1.96 11.83 -7.19
C LEU A 157 3.30 11.94 -6.48
N LEU A 158 4.27 12.66 -7.07
CA LEU A 158 5.57 12.93 -6.47
C LEU A 158 5.44 13.68 -5.13
N PHE A 159 4.55 14.66 -5.03
CA PHE A 159 4.34 15.46 -3.82
C PHE A 159 3.09 15.03 -3.02
N SER A 160 2.55 13.84 -3.28
CA SER A 160 1.34 13.37 -2.58
C SER A 160 1.63 13.16 -1.08
N PRO A 161 0.95 13.88 -0.16
CA PRO A 161 1.16 13.70 1.26
C PRO A 161 0.71 12.31 1.73
N PHE A 162 -0.27 11.71 1.06
CA PHE A 162 -0.72 10.34 1.37
C PHE A 162 0.32 9.30 1.01
N GLN A 163 0.99 9.46 -0.14
CA GLN A 163 2.07 8.57 -0.57
C GLN A 163 3.27 8.68 0.36
N LEU A 164 3.64 9.92 0.72
CA LEU A 164 4.73 10.20 1.63
C LEU A 164 4.46 9.65 3.03
N GLN A 165 3.25 9.86 3.56
CA GLN A 165 2.85 9.31 4.84
C GLN A 165 2.96 7.77 4.81
N SER A 166 2.36 7.12 3.81
CA SER A 166 2.43 5.65 3.68
C SER A 166 3.86 5.14 3.59
N PHE A 167 4.77 5.87 2.95
CA PHE A 167 6.21 5.55 2.96
C PHE A 167 6.84 5.72 4.34
N LEU A 168 6.56 6.82 5.05
CA LEU A 168 7.14 7.13 6.37
C LEU A 168 6.68 6.20 7.50
N VAL A 169 5.59 5.47 7.30
CA VAL A 169 5.08 4.45 8.23
C VAL A 169 5.02 3.05 7.61
N LEU A 170 5.68 2.86 6.46
CA LEU A 170 5.77 1.62 5.69
C LEU A 170 4.44 0.85 5.61
N THR A 171 3.36 1.52 5.24
CA THR A 171 2.05 0.88 4.99
C THR A 171 1.89 0.44 3.55
N SER A 172 0.90 -0.41 3.30
CA SER A 172 0.68 -0.99 1.97
C SER A 172 0.03 -0.05 0.95
N ASP A 173 -0.45 1.13 1.33
CA ASP A 173 -1.22 2.01 0.43
C ASP A 173 -0.40 2.44 -0.79
N SER A 174 0.84 2.88 -0.55
CA SER A 174 1.78 3.26 -1.60
C SER A 174 2.16 2.08 -2.51
N ILE A 175 2.27 0.87 -1.94
CA ILE A 175 2.54 -0.38 -2.67
C ILE A 175 1.38 -0.70 -3.61
N VAL A 176 0.14 -0.65 -3.11
CA VAL A 176 -1.08 -0.89 -3.93
C VAL A 176 -1.17 0.13 -5.06
N ALA A 177 -0.97 1.42 -4.77
CA ALA A 177 -1.02 2.48 -5.77
C ALA A 177 0.03 2.26 -6.88
N GLY A 178 1.27 1.96 -6.50
CA GLY A 178 2.35 1.65 -7.45
C GLY A 178 2.01 0.44 -8.33
N LEU A 179 1.55 -0.66 -7.73
CA LEU A 179 1.15 -1.87 -8.45
C LEU A 179 0.01 -1.62 -9.43
N ILE A 180 -1.05 -0.92 -8.99
CA ILE A 180 -2.19 -0.58 -9.87
C ILE A 180 -1.74 0.28 -11.05
N LEU A 181 -0.89 1.29 -10.81
CA LEU A 181 -0.39 2.16 -11.89
C LEU A 181 0.51 1.42 -12.86
N CYS A 182 1.43 0.59 -12.37
CA CYS A 182 2.27 -0.26 -13.21
C CYS A 182 1.44 -1.23 -14.05
N GLY A 183 0.46 -1.90 -13.43
CA GLY A 183 -0.48 -2.77 -14.14
C GLY A 183 -1.27 -2.02 -15.19
N ALA A 184 -1.82 -0.84 -14.87
CA ALA A 184 -2.57 0.00 -15.79
C ALA A 184 -1.73 0.45 -17.00
N ALA A 185 -0.48 0.84 -16.80
CA ALA A 185 0.43 1.26 -17.87
C ALA A 185 0.67 0.18 -18.93
N VAL A 186 0.69 -1.09 -18.51
CA VAL A 186 0.84 -2.25 -19.41
C VAL A 186 -0.52 -2.70 -19.96
N PHE A 187 -1.57 -2.66 -19.14
CA PHE A 187 -2.93 -3.08 -19.49
C PHE A 187 -3.57 -2.20 -20.58
N PHE A 188 -3.32 -0.89 -20.54
CA PHE A 188 -3.78 0.09 -21.52
C PHE A 188 -2.76 0.39 -22.61
N ALA A 189 -1.74 -0.47 -22.80
CA ALA A 189 -0.71 -0.27 -23.81
C ALA A 189 -1.30 -0.03 -25.21
N ARG A 190 -2.39 -0.72 -25.58
CA ARG A 190 -3.07 -0.54 -26.87
C ARG A 190 -3.61 0.89 -27.03
N GLU A 191 -4.31 1.39 -26.03
CA GLU A 191 -4.87 2.76 -26.03
C GLU A 191 -3.77 3.83 -26.05
N LEU A 192 -2.55 3.48 -25.62
CA LEU A 192 -1.36 4.34 -25.70
C LEU A 192 -0.59 4.19 -27.02
N GLY A 193 -1.10 3.43 -28.00
CA GLY A 193 -0.43 3.18 -29.28
C GLY A 193 0.80 2.27 -29.17
N ARG A 194 0.89 1.47 -28.11
CA ARG A 194 2.00 0.53 -27.85
C ARG A 194 1.58 -0.91 -28.12
N SER A 195 2.56 -1.80 -28.18
CA SER A 195 2.32 -3.23 -28.41
C SER A 195 1.46 -3.85 -27.30
N GLU A 196 0.31 -4.42 -27.70
CA GLU A 196 -0.60 -5.14 -26.80
C GLU A 196 -0.09 -6.54 -26.40
N LYS A 197 1.03 -6.99 -26.99
CA LYS A 197 1.64 -8.30 -26.67
C LYS A 197 1.86 -8.49 -25.17
N TYR A 198 2.17 -7.40 -24.46
CA TYR A 198 2.48 -7.41 -23.04
C TYR A 198 1.27 -7.18 -22.13
N ALA A 199 0.09 -6.86 -22.65
CA ALA A 199 -1.11 -6.59 -21.83
C ALA A 199 -1.42 -7.71 -20.81
N PRO A 200 -1.24 -9.01 -21.11
CA PRO A 200 -1.39 -10.08 -20.11
C PRO A 200 -0.46 -9.98 -18.90
N LEU A 201 0.71 -9.35 -19.04
CA LEU A 201 1.65 -9.16 -17.93
C LEU A 201 1.08 -8.26 -16.83
N ALA A 202 0.03 -7.47 -17.12
CA ALA A 202 -0.68 -6.69 -16.12
C ALA A 202 -1.37 -7.57 -15.05
N TRP A 203 -1.57 -8.87 -15.33
CA TRP A 203 -2.08 -9.83 -14.35
C TRP A 203 -1.25 -9.82 -13.07
N PHE A 204 0.08 -9.84 -13.19
CA PHE A 204 0.98 -9.94 -12.05
C PHE A 204 0.84 -8.78 -11.05
N PRO A 205 1.02 -7.50 -11.45
CA PRO A 205 0.85 -6.38 -10.52
C PRO A 205 -0.58 -6.23 -10.02
N PHE A 206 -1.60 -6.54 -10.83
CA PHE A 206 -2.99 -6.53 -10.36
C PHE A 206 -3.25 -7.59 -9.31
N ALA A 207 -2.79 -8.83 -9.52
CA ALA A 207 -2.95 -9.89 -8.55
C ALA A 207 -2.24 -9.57 -7.23
N LEU A 208 -1.04 -9.01 -7.32
CA LEU A 208 -0.27 -8.60 -6.16
C LEU A 208 -0.93 -7.41 -5.44
N ALA A 209 -1.60 -6.50 -6.16
CA ALA A 209 -2.37 -5.42 -5.56
C ALA A 209 -3.58 -5.95 -4.76
N VAL A 210 -4.32 -6.92 -5.30
CA VAL A 210 -5.43 -7.59 -4.59
C VAL A 210 -4.94 -8.32 -3.36
N LEU A 211 -3.83 -9.06 -3.49
CA LEU A 211 -3.22 -9.78 -2.37
C LEU A 211 -2.67 -8.82 -1.30
N THR A 212 -2.29 -7.59 -1.70
CA THR A 212 -1.81 -6.56 -0.76
C THR A 212 -2.96 -5.89 -0.02
N LYS A 213 -4.04 -5.55 -0.73
CA LYS A 213 -5.22 -4.91 -0.14
C LYS A 213 -6.43 -5.15 -1.05
N GLU A 214 -7.51 -5.65 -0.46
CA GLU A 214 -8.74 -5.99 -1.19
C GLU A 214 -9.42 -4.75 -1.78
N SER A 215 -9.19 -3.57 -1.18
CA SER A 215 -9.67 -2.29 -1.71
C SER A 215 -9.11 -1.93 -3.09
N SER A 216 -8.06 -2.61 -3.56
CA SER A 216 -7.59 -2.47 -4.95
C SER A 216 -8.67 -2.87 -5.98
N LEU A 217 -9.66 -3.67 -5.58
CA LEU A 217 -10.82 -4.02 -6.40
C LEU A 217 -11.64 -2.79 -6.81
N PHE A 218 -11.62 -1.69 -6.04
CA PHE A 218 -12.25 -0.44 -6.45
C PHE A 218 -11.65 0.16 -7.74
N PHE A 219 -10.39 -0.16 -8.04
CA PHE A 219 -9.74 0.23 -9.29
C PHE A 219 -9.85 -0.85 -10.37
N LEU A 220 -9.71 -2.13 -10.00
CA LEU A 220 -9.76 -3.22 -10.97
C LEU A 220 -11.17 -3.48 -11.52
N PHE A 221 -12.21 -3.28 -10.71
CA PHE A 221 -13.59 -3.46 -11.12
C PHE A 221 -13.98 -2.55 -12.31
N PRO A 222 -13.78 -1.21 -12.26
CA PRO A 222 -14.07 -0.37 -13.41
C PRO A 222 -13.17 -0.66 -14.62
N PHE A 223 -11.91 -1.08 -14.43
CA PHE A 223 -11.06 -1.53 -15.54
C PHE A 223 -11.64 -2.77 -16.22
N GLY A 224 -12.07 -3.76 -15.44
CA GLY A 224 -12.73 -4.97 -15.91
C GLY A 224 -14.02 -4.67 -16.67
N LEU A 225 -14.90 -3.83 -16.10
CA LEU A 225 -16.14 -3.41 -16.78
C LEU A 225 -15.86 -2.70 -18.10
N TYR A 226 -14.90 -1.77 -18.13
CA TYR A 226 -14.54 -1.04 -19.34
C TYR A 226 -14.12 -1.98 -20.48
N VAL A 227 -13.25 -2.96 -20.21
CA VAL A 227 -12.80 -3.91 -21.25
C VAL A 227 -13.87 -4.94 -21.61
N PHE A 228 -14.70 -5.33 -20.65
CA PHE A 228 -15.84 -6.21 -20.87
C PHE A 228 -16.86 -5.57 -21.82
N PHE A 229 -17.23 -4.31 -21.61
CA PHE A 229 -18.11 -3.57 -22.53
C PHE A 229 -17.50 -3.37 -23.92
N LYS A 230 -16.17 -3.26 -24.00
CA LYS A 230 -15.43 -3.26 -25.28
C LYS A 230 -15.29 -4.64 -25.93
N LYS A 231 -15.86 -5.70 -25.33
CA LYS A 231 -15.76 -7.09 -25.78
C LYS A 231 -14.31 -7.58 -25.90
N ASP A 232 -13.40 -7.00 -25.11
CA ASP A 232 -12.01 -7.40 -25.04
C ASP A 232 -11.86 -8.52 -24.01
N TRP A 233 -12.20 -9.73 -24.44
CA TRP A 233 -12.23 -10.91 -23.57
C TRP A 233 -10.87 -11.24 -22.98
N LYS A 234 -9.80 -11.02 -23.76
CA LYS A 234 -8.43 -11.27 -23.31
C LYS A 234 -8.10 -10.42 -22.08
N ARG A 235 -8.37 -9.12 -22.14
CA ARG A 235 -8.12 -8.22 -21.00
C ARG A 235 -9.13 -8.38 -19.87
N SER A 236 -10.37 -8.74 -20.19
CA SER A 236 -11.38 -9.11 -19.17
C SER A 236 -10.89 -10.31 -18.34
N PHE A 237 -10.33 -11.32 -19.00
CA PHE A 237 -9.78 -12.50 -18.34
C PHE A 237 -8.55 -12.16 -17.48
N VAL A 238 -7.68 -11.25 -17.92
CA VAL A 238 -6.55 -10.76 -17.11
C VAL A 238 -7.00 -10.18 -15.78
N VAL A 239 -8.03 -9.32 -15.79
CA VAL A 239 -8.60 -8.74 -14.56
C VAL A 239 -9.24 -9.83 -13.69
N LEU A 240 -10.04 -10.72 -14.29
CA LEU A 240 -10.68 -11.81 -13.54
C LEU A 240 -9.65 -12.75 -12.89
N CYS A 241 -8.62 -13.16 -13.64
CA CYS A 241 -7.56 -14.03 -13.14
C CYS A 241 -6.69 -13.38 -12.08
N SER A 242 -6.68 -12.05 -11.96
CA SER A 242 -5.95 -11.37 -10.88
C SER A 242 -6.49 -11.73 -9.49
N LEU A 243 -7.73 -12.23 -9.42
CA LEU A 243 -8.34 -12.70 -8.18
C LEU A 243 -7.84 -14.09 -7.74
N ILE A 244 -7.27 -14.89 -8.65
CA ILE A 244 -6.89 -16.28 -8.37
C ILE A 244 -5.87 -16.35 -7.22
N PRO A 245 -4.76 -15.59 -7.19
CA PRO A 245 -3.82 -15.67 -6.07
C PRO A 245 -4.43 -15.26 -4.73
N PHE A 246 -5.35 -14.29 -4.73
CA PHE A 246 -6.06 -13.91 -3.52
C PHE A 246 -6.93 -15.05 -3.00
N PHE A 247 -7.78 -15.66 -3.84
CA PHE A 247 -8.62 -16.77 -3.41
C PHE A 247 -7.82 -18.01 -3.03
N ALA A 248 -6.73 -18.30 -3.75
CA ALA A 248 -5.81 -19.38 -3.38
C ALA A 248 -5.19 -19.14 -2.00
N TRP A 249 -4.79 -17.90 -1.70
CA TRP A 249 -4.29 -17.53 -0.37
C TRP A 249 -5.36 -17.65 0.72
N GLN A 250 -6.59 -17.17 0.46
CA GLN A 250 -7.71 -17.33 1.40
C GLN A 250 -8.01 -18.81 1.68
N PHE A 251 -8.00 -19.64 0.64
CA PHE A 251 -8.20 -21.08 0.78
C PHE A 251 -7.08 -21.72 1.60
N TYR A 252 -5.83 -21.36 1.34
CA TYR A 252 -4.70 -21.80 2.14
C TYR A 252 -4.85 -21.41 3.62
N LEU A 253 -5.18 -20.16 3.93
CA LEU A 253 -5.38 -19.71 5.31
C LEU A 253 -6.52 -20.47 6.01
N ARG A 254 -7.58 -20.79 5.28
CA ARG A 254 -8.70 -21.59 5.80
C ARG A 254 -8.26 -23.00 6.15
N GLU A 255 -7.62 -23.71 5.22
CA GLU A 255 -7.27 -25.12 5.41
C GLU A 255 -6.10 -25.30 6.39
N ALA A 256 -5.07 -24.46 6.30
CA ALA A 256 -3.88 -24.59 7.13
C ALA A 256 -4.04 -24.01 8.54
N HIS A 257 -4.91 -23.00 8.71
CA HIS A 257 -5.01 -22.24 9.96
C HIS A 257 -6.43 -22.12 10.52
N GLY A 258 -7.42 -22.78 9.90
CA GLY A 258 -8.83 -22.70 10.34
C GLY A 258 -9.41 -21.29 10.25
N MET A 259 -8.74 -20.36 9.54
CA MET A 259 -9.17 -18.98 9.48
C MET A 259 -10.40 -18.86 8.58
N ILE A 260 -11.49 -18.36 9.12
CA ILE A 260 -12.65 -17.96 8.32
C ILE A 260 -12.28 -16.63 7.67
N PRO A 261 -12.35 -16.49 6.33
CA PRO A 261 -12.11 -15.22 5.66
C PRO A 261 -12.97 -14.15 6.35
N ALA A 262 -12.34 -13.07 6.81
CA ALA A 262 -13.11 -11.95 7.34
C ALA A 262 -14.19 -11.56 6.32
N GLY A 263 -15.34 -11.09 6.80
CA GLY A 263 -16.42 -10.57 5.96
C GLY A 263 -16.03 -9.28 5.22
N VAL A 264 -14.89 -9.25 4.53
CA VAL A 264 -14.31 -8.12 3.81
C VAL A 264 -15.26 -7.66 2.71
N LEU A 265 -16.05 -8.57 2.12
CA LEU A 265 -17.13 -8.20 1.21
C LEU A 265 -18.19 -7.31 1.86
N LYS A 266 -18.45 -7.45 3.18
CA LYS A 266 -19.40 -6.60 3.90
C LYS A 266 -18.89 -5.16 4.02
N ILE A 267 -17.57 -4.99 4.21
CA ILE A 267 -16.91 -3.68 4.19
C ILE A 267 -16.89 -3.10 2.77
N PHE A 268 -16.66 -3.95 1.75
CA PHE A 268 -16.74 -3.55 0.34
C PHE A 268 -18.13 -3.07 -0.08
N LEU A 269 -19.19 -3.70 0.45
CA LEU A 269 -20.59 -3.36 0.18
C LEU A 269 -21.11 -2.19 1.03
N SER A 270 -20.33 -1.69 2.00
CA SER A 270 -20.74 -0.61 2.91
C SER A 270 -19.73 0.55 2.92
N PRO A 271 -19.39 1.16 1.76
CA PRO A 271 -18.31 2.15 1.64
C PRO A 271 -18.56 3.45 2.43
N LEU A 272 -19.80 3.68 2.88
CA LEU A 272 -20.18 4.88 3.63
C LEU A 272 -20.12 4.67 5.15
N ASP A 273 -19.84 3.47 5.65
CA ASP A 273 -19.83 3.21 7.11
C ASP A 273 -18.85 4.12 7.85
N GLY A 274 -17.69 4.41 7.26
CA GLY A 274 -16.73 5.36 7.81
C GLY A 274 -17.27 6.79 7.86
N VAL A 275 -17.92 7.26 6.79
CA VAL A 275 -18.56 8.59 6.76
C VAL A 275 -19.69 8.66 7.78
N ILE A 276 -20.51 7.62 7.86
CA ILE A 276 -21.60 7.52 8.84
C ILE A 276 -21.03 7.54 10.27
N GLY A 277 -19.93 6.82 10.52
CA GLY A 277 -19.23 6.81 11.80
C GLY A 277 -18.72 8.20 12.19
N THR A 278 -17.97 8.87 11.29
CA THR A 278 -17.46 10.23 11.53
C THR A 278 -18.58 11.23 11.70
N MET A 279 -19.67 11.13 10.93
CA MET A 279 -20.84 11.99 11.09
C MET A 279 -21.52 11.75 12.44
N LYS A 280 -21.65 10.49 12.90
CA LYS A 280 -22.18 10.18 14.22
C LYS A 280 -21.31 10.75 15.34
N GLU A 281 -19.99 10.62 15.25
CA GLU A 281 -19.07 11.24 16.21
C GLU A 281 -19.18 12.77 16.19
N LEU A 282 -19.21 13.38 15.01
CA LEU A 282 -19.37 14.83 14.86
C LEU A 282 -20.69 15.31 15.48
N PHE A 283 -21.81 14.62 15.19
CA PHE A 283 -23.11 14.95 15.77
C PHE A 283 -23.13 14.72 17.29
N PHE A 284 -22.48 13.68 17.78
CA PHE A 284 -22.30 13.46 19.21
C PHE A 284 -21.54 14.63 19.84
N TYR A 285 -20.36 15.00 19.32
CA TYR A 285 -19.58 16.14 19.82
C TYR A 285 -20.36 17.46 19.78
N LEU A 286 -21.10 17.73 18.70
CA LEU A 286 -21.93 18.93 18.57
C LEU A 286 -23.09 18.94 19.58
N ALA A 287 -23.72 17.79 19.83
CA ALA A 287 -24.77 17.66 20.84
C ALA A 287 -24.23 17.81 22.27
N THR A 288 -23.02 17.32 22.56
CA THR A 288 -22.38 17.50 23.86
C THR A 288 -21.91 18.95 24.07
N PHE A 289 -21.55 19.66 22.99
CA PHE A 289 -21.20 21.09 23.03
C PHE A 289 -22.43 21.99 23.23
N SER A 290 -23.60 21.65 22.67
CA SER A 290 -24.83 22.42 22.85
C SER A 290 -25.47 22.27 24.23
N LEU A 291 -25.02 21.29 25.03
CA LEU A 291 -25.51 21.00 26.38
C LEU A 291 -24.64 21.58 27.51
N LYS A 292 -23.61 22.39 27.22
CA LYS A 292 -22.94 23.22 28.23
C LYS A 292 -23.52 24.64 28.18
N PRO A 293 -24.43 25.03 29.11
CA PRO A 293 -24.66 26.43 29.37
C PRO A 293 -23.34 27.02 29.86
N SER A 294 -22.97 28.15 29.27
CA SER A 294 -21.94 29.05 29.76
C SER A 294 -21.99 29.16 31.29
N PHE A 295 -20.88 28.85 31.95
CA PHE A 295 -20.60 29.31 33.30
C PHE A 295 -20.68 30.84 33.29
N LEU A 296 -21.74 31.38 33.91
CA LEU A 296 -21.75 32.66 34.60
C LEU A 296 -21.65 32.36 36.10
#